data_AF-A0A3L7TFB4-F1
#
_entry.id   AF-A0A3L7TFB4-F1
#
_cell.length_a   1.000
_cell.length_b   1.000
_cell.length_c   1.000
_cell.angle_alpha   90.00
_cell.angle_beta   90.00
_cell.angle_gamma   90.00
#
_symmetry.space_group_name_H-M   'P 1'
#
loop_
_entity.id
_entity.type
_entity.pdbx_description
1 polymer ?
#
loop_
_entity_poly.entity_id
_entity_poly.type
_entity_poly.pdbx_seq_one_letter_code
_entity_poly.pdbx_strand_id
1 'polypeptide(L)'
;MEEDYRGSRPLWIPRMKTRPLTPFLLPSLALSCVATIANADTLTDVRYNDLVARLGAANVPTGVGIGIGQVEALEGANYAPDILAPYYAGTIFTLLSGASGTSGHANVVGQNLCGEGFSVAPGLSNVWNYNANVWIGASWLRVGQGSALPPLAAPAVTCKVWNNSWIGSFGTAANDNDGMRRLDWAMNRDGALAVSGTNNGSGSAASPLMAYCFNGLTVGIASGGHSNGLTPAGIDGPNRRKPDLVAPGDFTSFATPVVAAAAAMLFDEANDHPNTAANVNASKGLTIKTAILAGTTHRAPWTNGAPQSGVSRGSTATPFDALYGADLLNVDRAHEILTAGEQAGSATVQPTSFSPRVGWDYVPSLLSATSVYFTFHTNGSASELSVTASWNRSVASTFASYTMMDCDLKLWKLEGTTLVSLIGDAGATSFASGNCESNSLIENAEHLYMKGLAPGDYVLQVARKAGTQTTFPVTVAWYLAPTTMLGDLNGDNLVGPADLSLLLNNWGANGMGDLNADAVVGAPDIAILLSAWNG
;
A
#
# COMPACT_ATOMS: atom_id res chain seq x y z
N MET A 1 -16.41 86.20 39.41
CA MET A 1 -17.51 87.10 39.03
C MET A 1 -18.05 86.57 37.73
N GLU A 2 -19.32 86.15 37.75
CA GLU A 2 -20.13 85.68 36.64
C GLU A 2 -20.16 86.68 35.47
N GLU A 3 -20.31 86.17 34.24
CA GLU A 3 -21.53 86.36 33.44
C GLU A 3 -21.47 85.52 32.13
N ASP A 4 -22.34 84.51 32.06
CA ASP A 4 -23.36 84.23 31.02
C ASP A 4 -23.22 84.87 29.62
N TYR A 5 -23.57 84.26 28.46
CA TYR A 5 -24.31 83.03 28.12
C TYR A 5 -24.24 82.81 26.58
N ARG A 6 -24.53 81.56 26.15
CA ARG A 6 -24.98 81.07 24.81
C ARG A 6 -23.96 80.64 23.76
N GLY A 7 -24.00 79.35 23.43
CA GLY A 7 -23.77 78.89 22.05
C GLY A 7 -23.20 77.50 21.81
N SER A 8 -23.48 76.47 22.61
CA SER A 8 -23.02 75.09 22.37
C SER A 8 -24.13 74.16 21.86
N ARG A 9 -23.89 73.53 20.70
CA ARG A 9 -24.49 72.24 20.30
C ARG A 9 -23.36 71.29 19.89
N PRO A 10 -23.01 70.27 20.69
CA PRO A 10 -22.12 69.21 20.25
C PRO A 10 -22.90 68.07 19.58
N LEU A 11 -22.29 67.49 18.55
CA LEU A 11 -22.74 66.31 17.83
C LEU A 11 -22.93 65.12 18.81
N TRP A 12 -24.12 64.53 18.78
CA TRP A 12 -24.48 63.35 19.55
C TRP A 12 -23.86 62.10 18.90
N ILE A 13 -23.01 61.36 19.63
CA ILE A 13 -22.52 60.02 19.27
C ILE A 13 -23.41 58.99 19.97
N PRO A 14 -24.18 58.15 19.26
CA PRO A 14 -24.92 57.08 19.92
C PRO A 14 -23.99 55.90 20.23
N ARG A 15 -23.85 55.58 21.52
CA ARG A 15 -23.35 54.29 22.02
C ARG A 15 -24.30 53.18 21.56
N MET A 16 -23.83 52.27 20.70
CA MET A 16 -24.55 51.04 20.36
C MET A 16 -24.33 49.98 21.45
N LYS A 17 -25.44 49.48 21.98
CA LYS A 17 -25.52 48.40 22.97
C LYS A 17 -25.08 47.07 22.35
N THR A 18 -24.25 46.34 23.08
CA THR A 18 -23.88 44.95 22.80
C THR A 18 -25.10 44.02 22.95
N ARG A 19 -25.33 43.16 21.95
CA ARG A 19 -26.22 42.00 22.02
C ARG A 19 -25.38 40.73 21.75
N PRO A 20 -25.59 39.61 22.46
CA PRO A 20 -24.85 38.38 22.21
C PRO A 20 -25.31 37.73 20.90
N LEU A 21 -24.35 37.34 20.06
CA LEU A 21 -24.56 36.61 18.81
C LEU A 21 -24.68 35.11 19.10
N THR A 22 -25.81 34.52 18.75
CA THR A 22 -25.99 33.08 18.54
C THR A 22 -25.29 32.68 17.23
N PRO A 23 -24.58 31.54 17.16
CA PRO A 23 -23.89 31.13 15.94
C PRO A 23 -24.89 30.51 14.95
N PHE A 24 -25.08 31.18 13.81
CA PHE A 24 -25.71 30.60 12.63
C PHE A 24 -24.63 29.91 11.80
N LEU A 25 -24.82 28.60 11.54
CA LEU A 25 -24.10 27.87 10.49
C LEU A 25 -24.45 28.46 9.12
N LEU A 26 -23.44 28.93 8.40
CA LEU A 26 -23.55 29.31 6.99
C LEU A 26 -23.27 28.09 6.11
N PRO A 27 -24.17 27.71 5.18
CA PRO A 27 -23.84 26.75 4.12
C PRO A 27 -23.06 27.49 3.03
N SER A 28 -21.80 27.11 2.81
CA SER A 28 -21.02 27.60 1.67
C SER A 28 -21.45 26.86 0.39
N LEU A 29 -22.04 27.61 -0.54
CA LEU A 29 -22.34 27.18 -1.91
C LEU A 29 -21.07 26.68 -2.61
N ALA A 30 -21.05 25.42 -3.02
CA ALA A 30 -20.06 24.86 -3.94
C ALA A 30 -20.45 25.20 -5.38
N LEU A 31 -19.59 25.94 -6.07
CA LEU A 31 -19.72 26.23 -7.49
C LEU A 31 -19.23 24.99 -8.26
N SER A 32 -20.15 24.34 -8.97
CA SER A 32 -19.89 23.17 -9.80
C SER A 32 -19.09 23.55 -11.05
N CYS A 33 -17.76 23.36 -10.99
CA CYS A 33 -16.95 23.24 -12.19
C CYS A 33 -16.85 21.75 -12.54
N VAL A 34 -17.39 21.37 -13.69
CA VAL A 34 -17.17 20.05 -14.29
C VAL A 34 -15.69 19.99 -14.69
N ALA A 35 -14.87 19.36 -13.85
CA ALA A 35 -13.48 19.09 -14.15
C ALA A 35 -13.41 17.85 -15.07
N THR A 36 -13.44 18.08 -16.38
CA THR A 36 -12.89 17.12 -17.34
C THR A 36 -11.40 17.39 -17.47
N ILE A 37 -10.58 16.34 -17.32
CA ILE A 37 -9.11 16.24 -17.48
C ILE A 37 -8.31 16.24 -16.16
N ALA A 38 -8.18 15.05 -15.54
CA ALA A 38 -7.16 14.70 -14.53
C ALA A 38 -6.84 13.19 -14.46
N ASN A 39 -7.67 12.29 -15.02
CA ASN A 39 -7.54 10.83 -14.81
C ASN A 39 -6.36 10.16 -15.54
N ALA A 40 -5.91 10.71 -16.67
CA ALA A 40 -4.73 10.19 -17.36
C ALA A 40 -3.46 10.32 -16.50
N ASP A 41 -3.42 11.29 -15.58
CA ASP A 41 -2.34 11.48 -14.63
C ASP A 41 -2.35 10.37 -13.57
N THR A 42 -3.52 10.05 -12.99
CA THR A 42 -3.66 9.00 -11.97
C THR A 42 -3.21 7.62 -12.46
N LEU A 43 -3.67 7.17 -13.64
CA LEU A 43 -3.26 5.86 -14.20
C LEU A 43 -1.77 5.82 -14.53
N THR A 44 -1.20 6.95 -14.98
CA THR A 44 0.24 7.06 -15.24
C THR A 44 1.04 7.04 -13.94
N ASP A 45 0.62 7.81 -12.93
CA ASP A 45 1.26 7.95 -11.62
C ASP A 45 1.38 6.61 -10.89
N VAL A 46 0.33 5.78 -10.97
CA VAL A 46 0.33 4.44 -10.36
C VAL A 46 0.90 3.35 -11.26
N ARG A 47 1.50 3.74 -12.39
CA ARG A 47 2.19 2.83 -13.32
C ARG A 47 1.27 1.81 -14.01
N TYR A 48 -0.02 2.13 -14.13
CA TYR A 48 -0.96 1.30 -14.89
C TYR A 48 -0.61 1.25 -16.38
N ASN A 49 -0.11 2.35 -16.95
CA ASN A 49 0.34 2.36 -18.35
C ASN A 49 1.55 1.45 -18.58
N ASP A 50 2.46 1.35 -17.60
CA ASP A 50 3.61 0.44 -17.65
C ASP A 50 3.15 -1.02 -17.59
N LEU A 51 2.13 -1.32 -16.76
CA LEU A 51 1.46 -2.62 -16.73
C LEU A 51 0.80 -2.98 -18.07
N VAL A 52 0.06 -2.04 -18.66
CA VAL A 52 -0.57 -2.21 -19.98
C VAL A 52 0.50 -2.46 -21.05
N ALA A 53 1.62 -1.74 -21.00
CA ALA A 53 2.73 -1.93 -21.93
C ALA A 53 3.38 -3.31 -21.76
N ARG A 54 3.56 -3.78 -20.53
CA ARG A 54 4.19 -5.07 -20.23
C ARG A 54 3.31 -6.28 -20.61
N LEU A 55 2.01 -6.22 -20.34
CA LEU A 55 1.10 -7.34 -20.58
C LEU A 55 0.39 -7.29 -21.94
N GLY A 56 0.26 -6.09 -22.52
CA GLY A 56 -0.69 -5.80 -23.58
C GLY A 56 -2.11 -5.61 -23.04
N ALA A 57 -2.84 -4.62 -23.57
CA ALA A 57 -4.13 -4.18 -23.03
C ALA A 57 -5.19 -5.29 -22.86
N ALA A 58 -5.15 -6.34 -23.68
CA ALA A 58 -6.11 -7.45 -23.60
C ALA A 58 -5.85 -8.42 -22.44
N ASN A 59 -4.67 -8.37 -21.83
CA ASN A 59 -4.22 -9.29 -20.78
C ASN A 59 -4.11 -8.62 -19.41
N VAL A 60 -4.48 -7.34 -19.29
CA VAL A 60 -4.44 -6.64 -18.01
C VAL A 60 -5.63 -7.09 -17.16
N PRO A 61 -5.42 -7.57 -15.92
CA PRO A 61 -6.52 -7.88 -15.01
C PRO A 61 -7.41 -6.65 -14.80
N THR A 62 -8.71 -6.88 -14.69
CA THR A 62 -9.71 -5.79 -14.64
C THR A 62 -10.46 -5.74 -13.32
N GLY A 63 -10.16 -6.64 -12.38
CA GLY A 63 -10.94 -6.83 -11.16
C GLY A 63 -12.18 -7.71 -11.37
N VAL A 64 -12.26 -8.44 -12.50
CA VAL A 64 -13.41 -9.27 -12.82
C VAL A 64 -13.57 -10.40 -11.80
N GLY A 65 -14.81 -10.75 -11.47
CA GLY A 65 -15.11 -11.76 -10.44
C GLY A 65 -14.85 -11.30 -9.01
N ILE A 66 -14.22 -10.12 -8.80
CA ILE A 66 -14.01 -9.52 -7.49
C ILE A 66 -15.14 -8.54 -7.17
N GLY A 67 -15.52 -8.50 -5.89
CA GLY A 67 -16.46 -7.53 -5.38
C GLY A 67 -15.88 -6.71 -4.23
N ILE A 68 -16.41 -5.50 -4.07
CA ILE A 68 -15.95 -4.52 -3.09
C ILE A 68 -17.10 -4.02 -2.23
N GLY A 69 -16.90 -3.93 -0.93
CA GLY A 69 -17.74 -3.12 -0.06
C GLY A 69 -17.31 -1.65 -0.12
N GLN A 70 -18.12 -0.79 -0.73
CA GLN A 70 -17.92 0.66 -0.71
C GLN A 70 -18.68 1.26 0.48
N VAL A 71 -17.95 1.61 1.53
CA VAL A 71 -18.52 2.16 2.76
C VAL A 71 -18.29 3.67 2.76
N GLU A 72 -19.36 4.46 2.88
CA GLU A 72 -19.30 5.92 2.78
C GLU A 72 -20.00 6.61 3.95
N ALA A 73 -19.45 7.75 4.36
CA ALA A 73 -20.20 8.68 5.20
C ALA A 73 -21.38 9.26 4.42
N LEU A 74 -22.44 9.66 5.13
CA LEU A 74 -23.59 10.30 4.50
C LEU A 74 -23.22 11.69 3.96
N GLU A 75 -23.53 11.93 2.69
CA GLU A 75 -23.68 13.26 2.13
C GLU A 75 -25.18 13.62 2.14
N GLY A 76 -25.58 14.45 3.10
CA GLY A 76 -27.00 14.64 3.41
C GLY A 76 -27.62 13.32 3.90
N ALA A 77 -28.47 12.71 3.07
CA ALA A 77 -29.09 11.41 3.34
C ALA A 77 -28.57 10.28 2.43
N ASN A 78 -27.61 10.57 1.56
CA ASN A 78 -27.15 9.67 0.51
C ASN A 78 -25.75 9.12 0.81
N TYR A 79 -25.48 7.88 0.41
CA TYR A 79 -24.17 7.22 0.57
C TYR A 79 -23.75 6.45 -0.69
N ALA A 80 -24.59 6.40 -1.72
CA ALA A 80 -24.33 5.62 -2.93
C ALA A 80 -23.83 6.52 -4.09
N PRO A 81 -23.01 5.98 -5.01
CA PRO A 81 -22.64 6.66 -6.25
C PRO A 81 -23.86 6.78 -7.20
N ASP A 82 -23.68 7.44 -8.34
CA ASP A 82 -24.66 7.40 -9.42
C ASP A 82 -24.61 6.02 -10.10
N ILE A 83 -25.34 5.05 -9.55
CA ILE A 83 -25.31 3.65 -9.97
C ILE A 83 -25.80 3.39 -11.41
N LEU A 84 -26.34 4.41 -12.08
CA LEU A 84 -26.81 4.34 -13.46
C LEU A 84 -25.84 5.01 -14.45
N ALA A 85 -24.72 5.53 -13.97
CA ALA A 85 -23.77 6.22 -14.84
C ALA A 85 -23.17 5.26 -15.88
N PRO A 86 -23.02 5.67 -17.16
CA PRO A 86 -22.59 4.78 -18.23
C PRO A 86 -21.22 4.12 -18.03
N TYR A 87 -20.29 4.80 -17.36
CA TYR A 87 -18.96 4.28 -17.05
C TYR A 87 -18.96 3.18 -15.96
N TYR A 88 -20.13 2.80 -15.45
CA TYR A 88 -20.33 1.63 -14.58
C TYR A 88 -20.99 0.45 -15.31
N ALA A 89 -21.06 0.49 -16.64
CA ALA A 89 -21.66 -0.60 -17.41
C ALA A 89 -20.99 -1.95 -17.06
N GLY A 90 -21.78 -2.93 -16.63
CA GLY A 90 -21.29 -4.26 -16.20
C GLY A 90 -21.12 -4.42 -14.69
N THR A 91 -21.08 -3.33 -13.92
CA THR A 91 -20.94 -3.36 -12.46
C THR A 91 -22.30 -3.35 -11.78
N ILE A 92 -22.54 -4.27 -10.84
CA ILE A 92 -23.79 -4.32 -10.06
C ILE A 92 -23.59 -3.61 -8.72
N PHE A 93 -24.35 -2.53 -8.50
CA PHE A 93 -24.38 -1.82 -7.22
C PHE A 93 -25.56 -2.30 -6.36
N THR A 94 -25.26 -2.73 -5.13
CA THR A 94 -26.27 -3.19 -4.17
C THR A 94 -26.27 -2.31 -2.92
N LEU A 95 -27.40 -1.64 -2.66
CA LEU A 95 -27.57 -0.76 -1.51
C LEU A 95 -27.91 -1.55 -0.24
N LEU A 96 -26.95 -1.71 0.67
CA LEU A 96 -27.11 -2.54 1.87
C LEU A 96 -27.43 -1.76 3.15
N SER A 97 -27.56 -0.42 3.06
CA SER A 97 -27.99 0.44 4.18
C SER A 97 -29.32 1.15 3.91
N GLY A 98 -30.18 0.52 3.11
CA GLY A 98 -31.48 1.09 2.70
C GLY A 98 -31.37 1.96 1.44
N ALA A 99 -32.48 2.58 1.04
CA ALA A 99 -32.51 3.43 -0.15
C ALA A 99 -31.55 4.63 -0.02
N SER A 100 -30.93 5.01 -1.13
CA SER A 100 -30.04 6.17 -1.24
C SER A 100 -30.28 6.83 -2.60
N GLY A 101 -30.26 8.16 -2.63
CA GLY A 101 -29.96 8.89 -3.86
C GLY A 101 -28.45 8.92 -4.13
N THR A 102 -28.03 9.75 -5.08
CA THR A 102 -26.61 9.96 -5.40
C THR A 102 -25.94 10.86 -4.36
N SER A 103 -24.80 10.39 -3.84
CA SER A 103 -23.79 11.20 -3.17
C SER A 103 -22.69 11.53 -4.19
N GLY A 104 -22.38 12.82 -4.35
CA GLY A 104 -21.30 13.28 -5.24
C GLY A 104 -19.95 12.78 -4.77
N HIS A 105 -19.72 12.76 -3.46
CA HIS A 105 -18.50 12.18 -2.86
C HIS A 105 -18.40 10.67 -3.17
N ALA A 106 -19.45 9.90 -2.87
CA ALA A 106 -19.47 8.47 -3.15
C ALA A 106 -19.33 8.16 -4.65
N ASN A 107 -19.82 9.07 -5.52
CA ASN A 107 -19.67 8.94 -6.97
C ASN A 107 -18.23 9.06 -7.43
N VAL A 108 -17.45 10.03 -6.93
CA VAL A 108 -16.02 10.15 -7.27
C VAL A 108 -15.23 8.95 -6.72
N VAL A 109 -15.58 8.49 -5.51
CA VAL A 109 -14.99 7.27 -4.96
C VAL A 109 -15.28 6.07 -5.86
N GLY A 110 -16.54 5.89 -6.29
CA GLY A 110 -16.95 4.82 -7.19
C GLY A 110 -16.25 4.88 -8.55
N GLN A 111 -16.04 6.08 -9.10
CA GLN A 111 -15.33 6.29 -10.36
C GLN A 111 -13.89 5.75 -10.28
N ASN A 112 -13.15 6.14 -9.24
CA ASN A 112 -11.79 5.65 -9.04
C ASN A 112 -11.74 4.16 -8.67
N LEU A 113 -12.82 3.64 -8.09
CA LEU A 113 -12.93 2.24 -7.69
C LEU A 113 -13.15 1.30 -8.88
N CYS A 114 -14.04 1.64 -9.81
CA CYS A 114 -14.49 0.73 -10.88
C CYS A 114 -14.95 1.41 -12.17
N GLY A 115 -14.83 2.74 -12.31
CA GLY A 115 -15.30 3.44 -13.50
C GLY A 115 -14.43 3.16 -14.73
N GLU A 116 -15.06 2.83 -15.86
CA GLU A 116 -14.39 2.66 -17.15
C GLU A 116 -13.68 3.96 -17.58
N GLY A 117 -12.36 3.89 -17.81
CA GLY A 117 -11.53 5.05 -18.13
C GLY A 117 -11.08 5.89 -16.93
N PHE A 118 -11.45 5.49 -15.71
CA PHE A 118 -11.06 6.14 -14.46
C PHE A 118 -10.22 5.22 -13.55
N SER A 119 -10.62 3.95 -13.47
CA SER A 119 -10.05 2.99 -12.53
C SER A 119 -9.06 2.02 -13.18
N VAL A 120 -8.15 1.49 -12.37
CA VAL A 120 -7.32 0.32 -12.72
C VAL A 120 -8.10 -1.00 -12.67
N ALA A 121 -9.33 -1.02 -12.12
CA ALA A 121 -10.19 -2.19 -12.02
C ALA A 121 -11.59 -1.95 -12.63
N PRO A 122 -11.69 -1.62 -13.93
CA PRO A 122 -12.97 -1.29 -14.56
C PRO A 122 -13.92 -2.49 -14.75
N GLY A 123 -13.43 -3.72 -14.59
CA GLY A 123 -14.20 -4.97 -14.74
C GLY A 123 -14.82 -5.50 -13.44
N LEU A 124 -14.74 -4.72 -12.35
CA LEU A 124 -15.32 -5.08 -11.05
C LEU A 124 -16.78 -5.48 -11.16
N SER A 125 -17.12 -6.66 -10.64
CA SER A 125 -18.44 -7.26 -10.88
C SER A 125 -19.52 -6.75 -9.93
N ASN A 126 -19.19 -6.59 -8.65
CA ASN A 126 -20.14 -6.20 -7.61
C ASN A 126 -19.58 -5.11 -6.70
N VAL A 127 -20.37 -4.08 -6.44
CA VAL A 127 -20.11 -3.08 -5.40
C VAL A 127 -21.27 -3.09 -4.40
N TRP A 128 -20.97 -3.42 -3.15
CA TRP A 128 -21.94 -3.33 -2.07
C TRP A 128 -21.78 -2.01 -1.34
N ASN A 129 -22.76 -1.12 -1.49
CA ASN A 129 -22.72 0.19 -0.87
C ASN A 129 -23.27 0.14 0.55
N TYR A 130 -22.56 0.81 1.45
CA TYR A 130 -22.99 0.97 2.83
C TYR A 130 -22.86 2.42 3.28
N ASN A 131 -23.80 2.82 4.14
CA ASN A 131 -23.63 3.95 5.03
C ASN A 131 -22.70 3.52 6.18
N ALA A 132 -21.61 4.26 6.39
CA ALA A 132 -20.62 4.02 7.43
C ALA A 132 -21.23 3.86 8.82
N ASN A 133 -22.18 4.73 9.21
CA ASN A 133 -22.80 4.66 10.55
C ASN A 133 -23.56 3.34 10.77
N VAL A 134 -24.25 2.86 9.73
CA VAL A 134 -24.98 1.59 9.78
C VAL A 134 -24.02 0.41 9.72
N TRP A 135 -23.00 0.49 8.86
CA TRP A 135 -21.98 -0.55 8.67
C TRP A 135 -21.18 -0.81 9.95
N ILE A 136 -20.65 0.25 10.59
CA ILE A 136 -19.87 0.12 11.83
C ILE A 136 -20.79 -0.27 13.00
N GLY A 137 -21.96 0.36 13.09
CA GLY A 137 -22.91 0.20 14.18
C GLY A 137 -23.74 -1.07 14.07
N ALA A 138 -25.03 -0.94 13.76
CA ALA A 138 -25.99 -2.03 13.92
C ALA A 138 -25.93 -3.15 12.86
N SER A 139 -25.23 -2.94 11.73
CA SER A 139 -25.26 -3.88 10.60
C SER A 139 -24.05 -4.83 10.56
N TRP A 140 -23.00 -4.48 9.83
CA TRP A 140 -21.96 -5.42 9.44
C TRP A 140 -20.92 -5.63 10.54
N LEU A 141 -20.30 -4.57 11.04
CA LEU A 141 -19.19 -4.64 12.00
C LEU A 141 -19.66 -4.89 13.44
N ARG A 142 -20.83 -4.35 13.81
CA ARG A 142 -21.50 -4.60 15.10
C ARG A 142 -20.75 -4.09 16.32
N VAL A 143 -20.13 -2.92 16.20
CA VAL A 143 -19.40 -2.30 17.32
C VAL A 143 -20.32 -2.06 18.51
N GLY A 144 -19.85 -2.39 19.71
CA GLY A 144 -20.59 -2.23 20.95
C GLY A 144 -21.75 -3.21 21.16
N GLN A 145 -22.00 -4.17 20.25
CA GLN A 145 -23.09 -5.15 20.37
C GLN A 145 -22.70 -6.42 21.16
N GLY A 146 -21.53 -6.41 21.82
CA GLY A 146 -21.00 -7.56 22.54
C GLY A 146 -20.40 -8.64 21.63
N SER A 147 -19.71 -9.60 22.24
CA SER A 147 -18.98 -10.66 21.50
C SER A 147 -19.86 -11.75 20.91
N ALA A 148 -21.08 -11.93 21.42
CA ALA A 148 -22.06 -12.86 20.86
C ALA A 148 -22.55 -12.45 19.46
N LEU A 149 -22.32 -11.19 19.07
CA LEU A 149 -22.64 -10.63 17.77
C LEU A 149 -21.35 -10.20 17.06
N PRO A 150 -20.57 -11.16 16.51
CA PRO A 150 -19.39 -10.85 15.71
C PRO A 150 -19.78 -10.17 14.39
N PRO A 151 -18.82 -9.60 13.65
CA PRO A 151 -19.07 -9.06 12.32
C PRO A 151 -19.80 -10.08 11.43
N LEU A 152 -20.78 -9.60 10.66
CA LEU A 152 -21.49 -10.42 9.68
C LEU A 152 -20.51 -10.99 8.64
N ALA A 153 -20.86 -12.13 8.03
CA ALA A 153 -20.14 -12.62 6.86
C ALA A 153 -20.13 -11.53 5.77
N ALA A 154 -19.08 -11.51 4.96
CA ALA A 154 -19.07 -10.69 3.76
C ALA A 154 -20.30 -11.02 2.87
N PRO A 155 -20.87 -10.04 2.14
CA PRO A 155 -22.10 -10.24 1.38
C PRO A 155 -21.99 -11.32 0.29
N ALA A 156 -20.78 -11.60 -0.16
CA ALA A 156 -20.44 -12.77 -0.98
C ALA A 156 -18.99 -13.20 -0.71
N VAL A 157 -18.63 -14.43 -1.08
CA VAL A 157 -17.25 -14.93 -1.01
C VAL A 157 -16.28 -14.15 -1.93
N THR A 158 -16.82 -13.49 -2.95
CA THR A 158 -16.09 -12.62 -3.88
C THR A 158 -15.86 -11.21 -3.32
N CYS A 159 -16.48 -10.85 -2.19
CA CYS A 159 -16.24 -9.56 -1.53
C CYS A 159 -14.88 -9.58 -0.83
N LYS A 160 -13.83 -9.27 -1.58
CA LYS A 160 -12.43 -9.37 -1.14
C LYS A 160 -11.82 -8.04 -0.72
N VAL A 161 -12.46 -6.92 -1.04
CA VAL A 161 -11.96 -5.59 -0.68
C VAL A 161 -13.03 -4.78 0.05
N TRP A 162 -12.61 -4.01 1.05
CA TRP A 162 -13.45 -3.00 1.70
C TRP A 162 -12.82 -1.62 1.51
N ASN A 163 -13.50 -0.73 0.80
CA ASN A 163 -13.07 0.66 0.64
C ASN A 163 -13.75 1.54 1.69
N ASN A 164 -12.96 2.21 2.53
CA ASN A 164 -13.43 3.13 3.56
C ASN A 164 -12.86 4.53 3.27
N SER A 165 -13.58 5.30 2.45
CA SER A 165 -13.18 6.66 2.05
C SER A 165 -13.74 7.75 2.98
N TRP A 166 -13.80 7.44 4.27
CA TRP A 166 -14.31 8.29 5.34
C TRP A 166 -13.40 8.18 6.57
N ILE A 167 -13.53 9.13 7.50
CA ILE A 167 -12.83 9.13 8.78
C ILE A 167 -13.83 9.19 9.93
N GLY A 168 -13.48 8.67 11.11
CA GLY A 168 -14.34 8.79 12.27
C GLY A 168 -13.71 8.38 13.60
N SER A 169 -14.48 8.60 14.66
CA SER A 169 -14.23 8.13 16.02
C SER A 169 -15.55 8.04 16.76
N PHE A 170 -15.69 7.07 17.66
CA PHE A 170 -16.75 7.02 18.65
C PHE A 170 -16.53 8.00 19.84
N GLY A 171 -15.44 8.78 19.81
CA GLY A 171 -15.03 9.67 20.89
C GLY A 171 -14.43 8.94 22.11
N THR A 172 -14.26 7.62 22.02
CA THR A 172 -13.68 6.80 23.10
C THR A 172 -12.77 5.73 22.52
N ALA A 173 -11.55 5.61 23.08
CA ALA A 173 -10.58 4.61 22.65
C ALA A 173 -11.11 3.16 22.78
N ALA A 174 -11.99 2.90 23.75
CA ALA A 174 -12.61 1.58 23.93
C ALA A 174 -13.44 1.15 22.71
N ASN A 175 -14.36 1.99 22.23
CA ASN A 175 -15.19 1.67 21.08
C ASN A 175 -14.42 1.77 19.76
N ASP A 176 -13.45 2.68 19.67
CA ASP A 176 -12.58 2.77 18.49
C ASP A 176 -11.75 1.49 18.32
N ASN A 177 -11.15 0.99 19.42
CA ASN A 177 -10.44 -0.28 19.40
C ASN A 177 -11.37 -1.47 19.12
N ASP A 178 -12.59 -1.51 19.67
CA ASP A 178 -13.57 -2.56 19.33
C ASP A 178 -13.85 -2.59 17.82
N GLY A 179 -14.10 -1.43 17.20
CA GLY A 179 -14.27 -1.32 15.75
C GLY A 179 -13.08 -1.85 14.95
N MET A 180 -11.88 -1.38 15.27
CA MET A 180 -10.68 -1.83 14.54
C MET A 180 -10.39 -3.32 14.73
N ARG A 181 -10.59 -3.85 15.95
CA ARG A 181 -10.41 -5.28 16.24
C ARG A 181 -11.39 -6.14 15.46
N ARG A 182 -12.65 -5.71 15.38
CA ARG A 182 -13.68 -6.39 14.58
C ARG A 182 -13.33 -6.41 13.10
N LEU A 183 -12.80 -5.31 12.56
CA LEU A 183 -12.42 -5.27 11.14
C LEU A 183 -11.20 -6.16 10.87
N ASP A 184 -10.18 -6.09 11.73
CA ASP A 184 -9.00 -6.96 11.65
C ASP A 184 -9.35 -8.45 11.77
N TRP A 185 -10.30 -8.80 12.64
CA TRP A 185 -10.84 -10.15 12.73
C TRP A 185 -11.58 -10.58 11.46
N ALA A 186 -12.42 -9.71 10.89
CA ALA A 186 -13.18 -10.01 9.67
C ALA A 186 -12.26 -10.19 8.45
N MET A 187 -11.23 -9.36 8.29
CA MET A 187 -10.21 -9.53 7.24
C MET A 187 -9.52 -10.89 7.31
N ASN A 188 -9.15 -11.34 8.53
CA ASN A 188 -8.57 -12.68 8.73
C ASN A 188 -9.55 -13.80 8.37
N ARG A 189 -10.82 -13.70 8.80
CA ARG A 189 -11.85 -14.70 8.52
C ARG A 189 -12.13 -14.84 7.02
N ASP A 190 -12.28 -13.72 6.34
CA ASP A 190 -12.78 -13.68 4.95
C ASP A 190 -11.64 -13.73 3.92
N GLY A 191 -10.38 -13.61 4.37
CA GLY A 191 -9.22 -13.45 3.50
C GLY A 191 -9.28 -12.15 2.68
N ALA A 192 -9.99 -11.14 3.18
CA ALA A 192 -10.24 -9.87 2.53
C ALA A 192 -9.24 -8.79 2.99
N LEU A 193 -9.16 -7.69 2.24
CA LEU A 193 -8.33 -6.52 2.56
C LEU A 193 -9.20 -5.27 2.70
N ALA A 194 -9.06 -4.56 3.83
CA ALA A 194 -9.67 -3.24 3.99
C ALA A 194 -8.66 -2.14 3.67
N VAL A 195 -9.10 -1.16 2.87
CA VAL A 195 -8.33 0.00 2.45
C VAL A 195 -9.04 1.25 2.97
N SER A 196 -8.36 2.06 3.77
CA SER A 196 -8.98 3.16 4.52
C SER A 196 -8.20 4.47 4.37
N GLY A 197 -8.89 5.57 4.12
CA GLY A 197 -8.27 6.88 4.01
C GLY A 197 -7.92 7.49 5.36
N THR A 198 -6.84 8.27 5.43
CA THR A 198 -6.54 9.16 6.58
C THR A 198 -7.24 10.52 6.42
N ASN A 199 -7.15 11.42 7.41
CA ASN A 199 -7.74 12.76 7.33
C ASN A 199 -7.01 13.66 6.31
N ASN A 200 -7.73 14.59 5.70
CA ASN A 200 -7.22 15.53 4.71
C ASN A 200 -6.51 16.72 5.36
N GLY A 201 -5.46 17.21 4.71
CA GLY A 201 -4.68 18.36 5.13
C GLY A 201 -3.43 17.97 5.92
N SER A 202 -2.30 18.59 5.56
CA SER A 202 -1.02 18.38 6.26
C SER A 202 -1.14 18.79 7.73
N GLY A 203 -0.71 17.91 8.65
CA GLY A 203 -0.79 18.14 10.09
C GLY A 203 -2.23 18.16 10.65
N SER A 204 -3.23 17.78 9.87
CA SER A 204 -4.60 17.63 10.36
C SER A 204 -4.68 16.56 11.46
N ALA A 205 -5.64 16.71 12.38
CA ALA A 205 -5.85 15.74 13.45
C ALA A 205 -6.25 14.39 12.85
N ALA A 206 -5.53 13.34 13.21
CA ALA A 206 -5.85 12.00 12.77
C ALA A 206 -7.08 11.45 13.48
N SER A 207 -7.82 10.57 12.82
CA SER A 207 -8.99 9.88 13.37
C SER A 207 -8.78 8.37 13.32
N PRO A 208 -9.14 7.60 14.37
CA PRO A 208 -8.83 6.16 14.40
C PRO A 208 -9.55 5.32 13.35
N LEU A 209 -10.84 5.58 13.11
CA LEU A 209 -11.68 4.71 12.29
C LEU A 209 -11.59 5.09 10.81
N MET A 210 -11.30 4.15 9.89
CA MET A 210 -10.71 2.80 10.10
C MET A 210 -9.19 2.78 9.88
N ALA A 211 -8.59 3.96 9.74
CA ALA A 211 -7.19 4.18 9.36
C ALA A 211 -6.15 3.57 10.31
N TYR A 212 -6.50 3.18 11.52
CA TYR A 212 -5.55 2.61 12.49
C TYR A 212 -5.62 1.08 12.61
N CYS A 213 -6.35 0.39 11.73
CA CYS A 213 -6.33 -1.07 11.68
C CYS A 213 -4.91 -1.62 11.42
N PHE A 214 -4.63 -2.83 11.89
CA PHE A 214 -3.35 -3.50 11.66
C PHE A 214 -3.36 -4.27 10.34
N ASN A 215 -4.44 -5.00 10.06
CA ASN A 215 -4.47 -5.97 8.96
C ASN A 215 -4.83 -5.32 7.62
N GLY A 216 -5.31 -4.07 7.64
CA GLY A 216 -5.66 -3.29 6.45
C GLY A 216 -4.50 -2.48 5.89
N LEU A 217 -4.85 -1.63 4.92
CA LEU A 217 -4.00 -0.57 4.37
C LEU A 217 -4.62 0.79 4.65
N THR A 218 -3.78 1.72 5.08
CA THR A 218 -4.14 3.12 5.30
C THR A 218 -3.52 3.99 4.22
N VAL A 219 -4.33 4.84 3.60
CA VAL A 219 -3.95 5.58 2.39
C VAL A 219 -3.92 7.08 2.66
N GLY A 220 -2.76 7.69 2.38
CA GLY A 220 -2.60 9.14 2.24
C GLY A 220 -2.60 9.57 0.78
N ILE A 221 -2.35 10.85 0.52
CA ILE A 221 -2.25 11.40 -0.84
C ILE A 221 -0.79 11.64 -1.25
N ALA A 222 -0.51 11.46 -2.53
CA ALA A 222 0.85 11.59 -3.09
C ALA A 222 1.49 12.96 -2.81
N SER A 223 0.69 14.02 -2.72
CA SER A 223 1.13 15.39 -2.40
C SER A 223 1.59 15.58 -0.95
N GLY A 224 1.33 14.63 -0.05
CA GLY A 224 1.61 14.76 1.38
C GLY A 224 0.60 15.63 2.15
N GLY A 225 -0.47 16.08 1.49
CA GLY A 225 -1.52 16.90 2.09
C GLY A 225 -2.51 16.10 2.94
N HIS A 226 -2.03 15.31 3.89
CA HIS A 226 -2.85 14.42 4.74
C HIS A 226 -2.33 14.35 6.17
N SER A 227 -3.15 13.76 7.05
CA SER A 227 -2.74 13.46 8.42
C SER A 227 -1.76 12.31 8.48
N ASN A 228 -0.66 12.53 9.17
CA ASN A 228 0.44 11.59 9.36
C ASN A 228 0.87 11.48 10.84
N GLY A 229 -0.06 11.80 11.74
CA GLY A 229 0.16 11.67 13.18
C GLY A 229 0.33 10.21 13.59
N LEU A 230 1.21 9.95 14.55
CA LEU A 230 1.33 8.64 15.15
C LEU A 230 0.02 8.23 15.83
N THR A 231 -0.28 6.94 15.83
CA THR A 231 -1.44 6.41 16.56
C THR A 231 -1.32 6.80 18.05
N PRO A 232 -2.35 7.43 18.66
CA PRO A 232 -2.23 8.03 19.98
C PRO A 232 -2.30 6.99 21.12
N ALA A 233 -1.94 7.42 22.33
CA ALA A 233 -2.13 6.60 23.53
C ALA A 233 -3.61 6.18 23.71
N GLY A 234 -3.83 4.96 24.19
CA GLY A 234 -5.15 4.37 24.36
C GLY A 234 -5.67 3.63 23.13
N ILE A 235 -5.15 3.91 21.93
CA ILE A 235 -5.39 3.10 20.73
C ILE A 235 -4.47 1.87 20.75
N ASP A 236 -4.95 0.74 20.22
CA ASP A 236 -4.16 -0.47 20.04
C ASP A 236 -2.91 -0.21 19.18
N GLY A 237 -1.75 -0.56 19.74
CA GLY A 237 -0.44 -0.29 19.14
C GLY A 237 -0.20 1.20 19.01
N PRO A 238 -0.03 1.93 20.13
CA PRO A 238 0.30 3.35 20.09
C PRO A 238 1.68 3.56 19.46
N ASN A 239 1.90 4.76 18.93
CA ASN A 239 3.11 5.20 18.24
C ASN A 239 3.39 4.57 16.85
N ARG A 240 2.45 3.81 16.27
CA ARG A 240 2.59 3.30 14.91
C ARG A 240 2.50 4.41 13.86
N ARG A 241 3.18 4.20 12.73
CA ARG A 241 3.21 5.06 11.55
C ARG A 241 1.97 4.82 10.69
N LYS A 242 1.35 5.92 10.27
CA LYS A 242 0.29 5.97 9.25
C LYS A 242 0.49 7.24 8.40
N PRO A 243 0.12 7.24 7.11
CA PRO A 243 -0.47 6.14 6.35
C PRO A 243 0.53 5.00 6.07
N ASP A 244 0.03 3.87 5.57
CA ASP A 244 0.88 2.73 5.17
C ASP A 244 1.46 2.95 3.77
N LEU A 245 0.76 3.67 2.89
CA LEU A 245 1.24 4.11 1.58
C LEU A 245 0.47 5.37 1.12
N VAL A 246 0.85 5.90 -0.03
CA VAL A 246 0.13 7.01 -0.67
C VAL A 246 -0.27 6.68 -2.11
N ALA A 247 -1.32 7.33 -2.59
CA ALA A 247 -1.80 7.24 -3.96
C ALA A 247 -2.18 8.64 -4.49
N PRO A 248 -2.24 8.83 -5.83
CA PRO A 248 -2.69 10.10 -6.40
C PRO A 248 -4.16 10.40 -6.04
N GLY A 249 -4.46 11.68 -5.88
CA GLY A 249 -5.81 12.18 -5.59
C GLY A 249 -5.79 13.52 -4.88
N ASP A 250 -6.82 14.35 -5.13
CA ASP A 250 -6.97 15.67 -4.50
C ASP A 250 -7.29 15.56 -3.00
N PHE A 251 -7.90 14.45 -2.60
CA PHE A 251 -8.26 14.12 -1.23
C PHE A 251 -7.95 12.65 -0.95
N THR A 252 -7.71 12.31 0.32
CA THR A 252 -7.47 10.93 0.77
C THR A 252 -8.63 10.02 0.40
N SER A 253 -9.87 10.51 0.45
CA SER A 253 -11.04 9.78 -0.02
C SER A 253 -10.98 9.39 -1.50
N PHE A 254 -10.24 10.12 -2.34
CA PHE A 254 -10.13 9.83 -3.77
C PHE A 254 -8.87 9.03 -4.11
N ALA A 255 -7.84 9.07 -3.26
CA ALA A 255 -6.68 8.19 -3.34
C ALA A 255 -6.95 6.78 -2.79
N THR A 256 -7.76 6.65 -1.75
CA THR A 256 -8.17 5.37 -1.14
C THR A 256 -8.74 4.35 -2.15
N PRO A 257 -9.72 4.72 -3.01
CA PRO A 257 -10.27 3.79 -3.99
C PRO A 257 -9.28 3.37 -5.08
N VAL A 258 -8.24 4.16 -5.36
CA VAL A 258 -7.19 3.76 -6.32
C VAL A 258 -6.42 2.56 -5.79
N VAL A 259 -6.08 2.55 -4.49
CA VAL A 259 -5.45 1.40 -3.82
C VAL A 259 -6.42 0.23 -3.69
N ALA A 260 -7.70 0.49 -3.40
CA ALA A 260 -8.72 -0.56 -3.32
C ALA A 260 -8.96 -1.24 -4.68
N ALA A 261 -8.97 -0.46 -5.77
CA ALA A 261 -9.05 -0.98 -7.14
C ALA A 261 -7.81 -1.82 -7.49
N ALA A 262 -6.61 -1.36 -7.14
CA ALA A 262 -5.39 -2.15 -7.33
C ALA A 262 -5.45 -3.48 -6.56
N ALA A 263 -5.96 -3.49 -5.32
CA ALA A 263 -6.16 -4.72 -4.58
C ALA A 263 -7.14 -5.67 -5.28
N ALA A 264 -8.25 -5.16 -5.84
CA ALA A 264 -9.20 -5.98 -6.59
C ALA A 264 -8.60 -6.54 -7.88
N MET A 265 -7.83 -5.74 -8.61
CA MET A 265 -7.07 -6.18 -9.78
C MET A 265 -6.12 -7.34 -9.44
N LEU A 266 -5.45 -7.29 -8.29
CA LEU A 266 -4.55 -8.36 -7.85
C LEU A 266 -5.29 -9.60 -7.33
N PHE A 267 -6.48 -9.45 -6.74
CA PHE A 267 -7.32 -10.60 -6.39
C PHE A 267 -7.88 -11.33 -7.61
N ASP A 268 -8.22 -10.59 -8.68
CA ASP A 268 -8.58 -11.11 -9.99
C ASP A 268 -7.41 -11.96 -10.53
N GLU A 269 -6.22 -11.37 -10.61
CA GLU A 269 -5.00 -12.05 -11.05
C GLU A 269 -4.67 -13.30 -10.20
N ALA A 270 -4.89 -13.25 -8.88
CA ALA A 270 -4.67 -14.38 -8.00
C ALA A 270 -5.59 -15.58 -8.32
N ASN A 271 -6.74 -15.36 -8.94
CA ASN A 271 -7.67 -16.44 -9.30
C ASN A 271 -7.38 -17.04 -10.67
N ASP A 272 -6.86 -16.25 -11.61
CA ASP A 272 -6.85 -16.64 -13.04
C ASP A 272 -5.44 -16.83 -13.63
N HIS A 273 -4.41 -16.21 -13.07
CA HIS A 273 -3.07 -16.30 -13.65
C HIS A 273 -2.42 -17.68 -13.43
N PRO A 274 -1.73 -18.27 -14.43
CA PRO A 274 -1.20 -19.65 -14.32
C PRO A 274 -0.29 -19.91 -13.13
N ASN A 275 0.47 -18.89 -12.68
CA ASN A 275 1.39 -19.02 -11.55
C ASN A 275 0.72 -18.85 -10.17
N THR A 276 -0.55 -18.43 -10.12
CA THR A 276 -1.25 -18.07 -8.86
C THR A 276 -2.60 -18.77 -8.69
N ALA A 277 -3.31 -19.12 -9.76
CA ALA A 277 -4.66 -19.68 -9.73
C ALA A 277 -4.80 -20.96 -8.88
N ALA A 278 -3.78 -21.82 -8.90
CA ALA A 278 -3.75 -23.05 -8.09
C ALA A 278 -3.24 -22.80 -6.65
N ASN A 279 -2.75 -21.61 -6.35
CA ASN A 279 -2.13 -21.24 -5.09
C ASN A 279 -3.09 -20.41 -4.22
N VAL A 280 -3.71 -21.05 -3.24
CA VAL A 280 -4.64 -20.42 -2.30
C VAL A 280 -4.00 -19.31 -1.44
N ASN A 281 -2.68 -19.25 -1.35
CA ASN A 281 -1.97 -18.19 -0.63
C ASN A 281 -1.94 -16.89 -1.43
N ALA A 282 -2.03 -16.94 -2.76
CA ALA A 282 -2.04 -15.75 -3.62
C ALA A 282 -3.30 -14.90 -3.36
N SER A 283 -4.45 -15.55 -3.13
CA SER A 283 -5.76 -14.91 -2.89
C SER A 283 -6.01 -14.58 -1.40
N LYS A 284 -4.96 -14.36 -0.60
CA LYS A 284 -5.06 -13.87 0.78
C LYS A 284 -4.88 -12.37 0.82
N GLY A 285 -5.74 -11.65 1.53
CA GLY A 285 -5.58 -10.20 1.78
C GLY A 285 -4.21 -9.81 2.35
N LEU A 286 -3.59 -10.68 3.17
CA LEU A 286 -2.22 -10.48 3.66
C LEU A 286 -1.19 -10.48 2.52
N THR A 287 -1.32 -11.42 1.59
CA THR A 287 -0.43 -11.52 0.42
C THR A 287 -0.59 -10.31 -0.49
N ILE A 288 -1.83 -9.95 -0.84
CA ILE A 288 -2.13 -8.77 -1.66
C ILE A 288 -1.60 -7.48 -1.00
N LYS A 289 -1.81 -7.31 0.31
CA LYS A 289 -1.25 -6.18 1.07
C LYS A 289 0.27 -6.11 0.96
N THR A 290 0.95 -7.25 1.12
CA THR A 290 2.42 -7.29 1.13
C THR A 290 2.99 -7.03 -0.26
N ALA A 291 2.38 -7.56 -1.31
CA ALA A 291 2.76 -7.29 -2.70
C ALA A 291 2.60 -5.81 -3.06
N ILE A 292 1.50 -5.17 -2.62
CA ILE A 292 1.29 -3.72 -2.82
C ILE A 292 2.40 -2.91 -2.14
N LEU A 293 2.72 -3.22 -0.87
CA LEU A 293 3.72 -2.47 -0.10
C LEU A 293 5.15 -2.69 -0.60
N ALA A 294 5.51 -3.90 -1.03
CA ALA A 294 6.82 -4.17 -1.63
C ALA A 294 6.95 -3.62 -3.06
N GLY A 295 5.83 -3.40 -3.74
CA GLY A 295 5.79 -2.91 -5.11
C GLY A 295 5.90 -1.39 -5.25
N THR A 296 5.80 -0.61 -4.17
CA THR A 296 5.70 0.86 -4.25
C THR A 296 6.89 1.52 -4.97
N THR A 297 6.62 2.65 -5.62
CA THR A 297 7.66 3.52 -6.19
C THR A 297 8.05 4.59 -5.17
N HIS A 298 9.35 4.60 -4.86
CA HIS A 298 9.92 5.45 -3.83
C HIS A 298 10.49 6.74 -4.42
N ARG A 299 10.00 7.89 -3.94
CA ARG A 299 10.50 9.21 -4.31
C ARG A 299 11.89 9.45 -3.72
N ALA A 300 12.63 10.37 -4.32
CA ALA A 300 14.00 10.70 -3.87
C ALA A 300 14.12 11.01 -2.36
N PRO A 301 13.24 11.81 -1.73
CA PRO A 301 13.34 12.11 -0.30
C PRO A 301 12.78 11.03 0.65
N TRP A 302 12.27 9.90 0.13
CA TRP A 302 11.70 8.87 1.01
C TRP A 302 12.73 8.35 2.01
N THR A 303 12.33 8.24 3.28
CA THR A 303 13.13 7.58 4.32
C THR A 303 12.25 7.08 5.45
N ASN A 304 12.52 5.86 5.90
CA ASN A 304 11.93 5.31 7.12
C ASN A 304 12.76 5.62 8.37
N GLY A 305 13.64 6.63 8.30
CA GLY A 305 14.41 7.12 9.44
C GLY A 305 15.73 6.38 9.72
N ALA A 306 16.13 5.45 8.86
CA ALA A 306 17.42 4.77 9.00
C ALA A 306 18.60 5.75 8.89
N PRO A 307 19.56 5.75 9.83
CA PRO A 307 20.77 6.57 9.72
C PRO A 307 21.53 6.27 8.43
N GLN A 308 22.09 7.30 7.81
CA GLN A 308 22.85 7.17 6.55
C GLN A 308 24.37 7.03 6.77
N SER A 309 24.84 7.14 8.02
CA SER A 309 26.25 6.99 8.40
C SER A 309 26.40 6.54 9.86
N GLY A 310 27.63 6.17 10.25
CA GLY A 310 27.96 5.74 11.61
C GLY A 310 27.56 4.29 11.88
N VAL A 311 27.77 3.84 13.13
CA VAL A 311 27.65 2.42 13.52
C VAL A 311 26.25 1.83 13.37
N SER A 312 25.21 2.65 13.29
CA SER A 312 23.82 2.24 13.11
C SER A 312 23.29 2.48 11.69
N ARG A 313 24.17 2.82 10.72
CA ARG A 313 23.78 3.04 9.32
C ARG A 313 22.93 1.88 8.81
N GLY A 314 21.78 2.21 8.22
CA GLY A 314 20.89 1.24 7.58
C GLY A 314 20.04 0.39 8.51
N SER A 315 19.99 0.64 9.83
CA SER A 315 19.05 0.02 10.76
C SER A 315 17.97 1.01 11.19
N THR A 316 16.71 0.57 11.24
CA THR A 316 15.58 1.40 11.67
C THR A 316 14.57 0.64 12.50
N ALA A 317 13.95 1.32 13.46
CA ALA A 317 12.84 0.82 14.29
C ALA A 317 11.46 1.22 13.75
N THR A 318 11.41 1.91 12.61
CA THR A 318 10.16 2.24 11.91
C THR A 318 10.25 1.77 10.46
N PRO A 319 9.31 0.94 9.98
CA PRO A 319 9.38 0.38 8.63
C PRO A 319 9.04 1.43 7.56
N PHE A 320 8.18 2.37 7.90
CA PHE A 320 7.59 3.31 6.95
C PHE A 320 8.06 4.75 7.16
N ASP A 321 8.08 5.52 6.06
CA ASP A 321 8.28 6.95 6.07
C ASP A 321 7.16 7.66 6.85
N ALA A 322 7.55 8.70 7.59
CA ALA A 322 6.65 9.42 8.49
C ALA A 322 5.52 10.18 7.78
N LEU A 323 5.64 10.45 6.48
CA LEU A 323 4.65 11.15 5.68
C LEU A 323 4.06 10.25 4.59
N TYR A 324 4.89 9.46 3.93
CA TYR A 324 4.49 8.73 2.72
C TYR A 324 4.26 7.24 2.92
N GLY A 325 4.48 6.68 4.12
CA GLY A 325 4.35 5.25 4.33
C GLY A 325 5.45 4.47 3.60
N ALA A 326 5.08 3.40 2.90
CA ALA A 326 5.91 2.71 1.90
C ALA A 326 6.04 3.47 0.57
N ASP A 327 5.46 4.67 0.46
CA ASP A 327 5.43 5.53 -0.74
C ASP A 327 4.33 5.22 -1.76
N LEU A 328 4.54 5.57 -3.03
CA LEU A 328 3.52 5.68 -4.06
C LEU A 328 3.12 4.30 -4.57
N LEU A 329 1.82 4.03 -4.60
CA LEU A 329 1.26 2.83 -5.24
C LEU A 329 1.86 2.65 -6.65
N ASN A 330 2.28 1.44 -6.96
CA ASN A 330 2.69 1.03 -8.29
C ASN A 330 2.06 -0.33 -8.59
N VAL A 331 1.07 -0.31 -9.48
CA VAL A 331 0.26 -1.51 -9.79
C VAL A 331 1.00 -2.49 -10.69
N ASP A 332 1.94 -2.00 -11.50
CA ASP A 332 2.75 -2.84 -12.37
C ASP A 332 3.67 -3.77 -11.57
N ARG A 333 4.40 -3.19 -10.60
CA ARG A 333 5.29 -3.96 -9.72
C ARG A 333 4.52 -4.87 -8.78
N ALA A 334 3.42 -4.40 -8.19
CA ALA A 334 2.61 -5.25 -7.33
C ALA A 334 2.07 -6.47 -8.10
N HIS A 335 1.68 -6.27 -9.37
CA HIS A 335 1.30 -7.35 -10.28
C HIS A 335 2.47 -8.28 -10.62
N GLU A 336 3.64 -7.73 -10.97
CA GLU A 336 4.85 -8.52 -11.27
C GLU A 336 5.28 -9.38 -10.08
N ILE A 337 5.30 -8.81 -8.87
CA ILE A 337 5.58 -9.52 -7.63
C ILE A 337 4.63 -10.71 -7.48
N LEU A 338 3.31 -10.47 -7.54
CA LEU A 338 2.32 -11.51 -7.32
C LEU A 338 2.42 -12.64 -8.36
N THR A 339 2.54 -12.28 -9.64
CA THR A 339 2.55 -13.21 -10.78
C THR A 339 3.87 -13.94 -10.98
N ALA A 340 4.96 -13.51 -10.33
CA ALA A 340 6.19 -14.29 -10.21
C ALA A 340 5.98 -15.63 -9.47
N GLY A 341 4.87 -15.77 -8.73
CA GLY A 341 4.51 -16.98 -8.01
C GLY A 341 5.23 -17.11 -6.66
N GLU A 342 4.65 -17.93 -5.78
CA GLU A 342 5.19 -18.16 -4.44
C GLU A 342 6.53 -18.90 -4.48
N GLN A 343 7.51 -18.38 -3.75
CA GLN A 343 8.85 -18.94 -3.61
C GLN A 343 9.04 -19.37 -2.16
N ALA A 344 9.10 -20.67 -1.90
CA ALA A 344 9.24 -21.16 -0.53
C ALA A 344 10.60 -20.78 0.07
N GLY A 345 10.58 -20.10 1.21
CA GLY A 345 11.79 -19.81 1.97
C GLY A 345 12.37 -21.05 2.66
N SER A 346 13.64 -20.97 3.06
CA SER A 346 14.32 -22.06 3.76
C SER A 346 14.48 -21.81 5.25
N ALA A 347 14.47 -22.86 6.06
CA ALA A 347 14.79 -22.80 7.49
C ALA A 347 16.28 -22.57 7.78
N THR A 348 17.14 -22.75 6.77
CA THR A 348 18.58 -22.51 6.83
C THR A 348 19.06 -21.75 5.61
N VAL A 349 20.15 -20.99 5.74
CA VAL A 349 20.76 -20.26 4.63
C VAL A 349 21.12 -21.22 3.49
N GLN A 350 20.71 -20.89 2.27
CA GLN A 350 21.01 -21.66 1.06
C GLN A 350 22.05 -20.90 0.23
N PRO A 351 23.34 -21.27 0.23
CA PRO A 351 24.39 -20.51 -0.46
C PRO A 351 24.44 -20.74 -1.98
N THR A 352 23.69 -21.70 -2.50
CA THR A 352 23.75 -22.13 -3.91
C THR A 352 22.37 -22.26 -4.56
N SER A 353 21.30 -21.89 -3.85
CA SER A 353 19.93 -21.90 -4.36
C SER A 353 19.38 -20.48 -4.23
N PHE A 354 19.18 -19.83 -5.37
CA PHE A 354 18.81 -18.43 -5.43
C PHE A 354 17.32 -18.26 -5.75
N SER A 355 16.69 -17.33 -5.03
CA SER A 355 15.34 -16.84 -5.31
C SER A 355 15.36 -15.91 -6.51
N PRO A 356 14.27 -15.85 -7.30
CA PRO A 356 14.15 -14.89 -8.39
C PRO A 356 14.15 -13.44 -7.88
N ARG A 357 14.46 -12.49 -8.78
CA ARG A 357 14.53 -11.05 -8.45
C ARG A 357 13.20 -10.47 -7.92
N VAL A 358 12.08 -11.07 -8.31
CA VAL A 358 10.73 -10.68 -7.90
C VAL A 358 10.02 -11.91 -7.39
N GLY A 359 9.25 -11.77 -6.33
CA GLY A 359 8.53 -12.89 -5.74
C GLY A 359 7.96 -12.59 -4.37
N TRP A 360 7.32 -13.59 -3.81
CA TRP A 360 6.75 -13.57 -2.47
C TRP A 360 6.72 -14.96 -1.87
N ASP A 361 6.56 -15.03 -0.55
CA ASP A 361 6.32 -16.27 0.19
C ASP A 361 5.24 -16.06 1.24
N TYR A 362 4.33 -17.03 1.40
CA TYR A 362 3.39 -17.07 2.52
C TYR A 362 3.87 -18.14 3.50
N VAL A 363 4.53 -17.70 4.57
CA VAL A 363 5.02 -18.57 5.62
C VAL A 363 3.86 -18.86 6.58
N PRO A 364 3.24 -20.05 6.54
CA PRO A 364 1.98 -20.30 7.27
C PRO A 364 2.17 -20.30 8.79
N SER A 365 3.39 -20.58 9.27
CA SER A 365 3.72 -20.65 10.68
C SER A 365 5.21 -20.39 10.92
N LEU A 366 5.59 -19.14 11.17
CA LEU A 366 6.93 -18.81 11.65
C LEU A 366 6.96 -18.96 13.18
N LEU A 367 7.69 -19.97 13.69
CA LEU A 367 7.72 -20.29 15.12
C LEU A 367 8.53 -19.26 15.92
N SER A 368 8.24 -19.15 17.22
CA SER A 368 9.00 -18.30 18.13
C SER A 368 10.50 -18.62 18.07
N ALA A 369 11.34 -17.59 17.99
CA ALA A 369 12.80 -17.70 17.91
C ALA A 369 13.30 -18.51 16.69
N THR A 370 12.60 -18.42 15.56
CA THR A 370 13.01 -19.04 14.29
C THR A 370 13.12 -18.01 13.18
N SER A 371 13.72 -18.40 12.06
CA SER A 371 13.88 -17.56 10.89
C SER A 371 13.56 -18.35 9.62
N VAL A 372 13.18 -17.60 8.59
CA VAL A 372 13.11 -18.06 7.22
C VAL A 372 14.08 -17.23 6.37
N TYR A 373 14.70 -17.86 5.37
CA TYR A 373 15.77 -17.28 4.57
C TYR A 373 15.47 -17.40 3.07
N PHE A 374 15.81 -16.33 2.34
CA PHE A 374 15.77 -16.25 0.89
C PHE A 374 17.12 -15.73 0.42
N THR A 375 17.79 -16.46 -0.47
CA THR A 375 19.11 -16.08 -0.98
C THR A 375 18.97 -15.48 -2.37
N PHE A 376 19.66 -14.38 -2.64
CA PHE A 376 19.67 -13.67 -3.92
C PHE A 376 21.08 -13.59 -4.44
N HIS A 377 21.20 -13.61 -5.76
CA HIS A 377 22.45 -13.37 -6.48
C HIS A 377 22.29 -12.15 -7.38
N THR A 378 23.20 -11.18 -7.27
CA THR A 378 23.25 -10.00 -8.14
C THR A 378 24.60 -9.97 -8.88
N ASN A 379 24.55 -10.09 -10.20
CA ASN A 379 25.76 -10.01 -11.03
C ASN A 379 26.15 -8.56 -11.35
N GLY A 380 25.18 -7.68 -11.53
CA GLY A 380 25.37 -6.24 -11.66
C GLY A 380 24.86 -5.46 -10.45
N SER A 381 25.08 -4.14 -10.47
CA SER A 381 24.47 -3.26 -9.49
C SER A 381 22.96 -3.19 -9.74
N ALA A 382 22.15 -3.47 -8.72
CA ALA A 382 20.71 -3.23 -8.77
C ALA A 382 20.43 -1.80 -8.32
N SER A 383 19.68 -1.06 -9.14
CA SER A 383 19.34 0.34 -8.84
C SER A 383 18.54 0.47 -7.56
N GLU A 384 17.69 -0.52 -7.26
CA GLU A 384 16.97 -0.62 -6.00
C GLU A 384 16.59 -2.06 -5.61
N LEU A 385 16.36 -2.23 -4.31
CA LEU A 385 15.71 -3.39 -3.72
C LEU A 385 14.61 -2.87 -2.77
N SER A 386 13.38 -3.36 -2.94
CA SER A 386 12.28 -3.14 -2.01
C SER A 386 11.77 -4.47 -1.49
N VAL A 387 11.58 -4.58 -0.18
CA VAL A 387 11.10 -5.79 0.48
C VAL A 387 10.13 -5.41 1.57
N THR A 388 8.97 -6.05 1.60
CA THR A 388 8.05 -5.97 2.74
C THR A 388 7.83 -7.35 3.33
N ALA A 389 7.95 -7.47 4.65
CA ALA A 389 7.36 -8.57 5.39
C ALA A 389 6.18 -8.04 6.19
N SER A 390 5.02 -8.70 6.17
CA SER A 390 3.88 -8.30 7.01
C SER A 390 3.14 -9.50 7.57
N TRP A 391 2.47 -9.28 8.70
CA TRP A 391 1.67 -10.28 9.37
C TRP A 391 0.43 -9.63 9.96
N ASN A 392 -0.64 -10.40 10.11
CA ASN A 392 -1.85 -9.89 10.73
C ASN A 392 -1.77 -10.02 12.25
N ARG A 393 -2.40 -9.10 12.97
CA ARG A 393 -2.70 -9.34 14.39
C ARG A 393 -3.80 -10.39 14.52
N SER A 394 -3.74 -11.13 15.62
CA SER A 394 -4.77 -12.06 16.06
C SER A 394 -5.67 -11.38 17.07
N VAL A 395 -6.98 -11.39 16.83
CA VAL A 395 -7.97 -10.75 17.70
C VAL A 395 -8.75 -11.84 18.45
N ALA A 396 -8.87 -11.69 19.77
CA ALA A 396 -9.68 -12.61 20.56
C ALA A 396 -11.15 -12.54 20.11
N SER A 397 -11.87 -13.67 20.12
CA SER A 397 -13.30 -13.70 19.74
C SER A 397 -14.20 -12.84 20.63
N THR A 398 -13.71 -12.40 21.79
CA THR A 398 -14.38 -11.43 22.66
C THR A 398 -14.23 -9.98 22.20
N PHE A 399 -13.33 -9.71 21.25
CA PHE A 399 -12.90 -8.38 20.79
C PHE A 399 -12.28 -7.49 21.90
N ALA A 400 -12.05 -8.06 23.09
CA ALA A 400 -11.51 -7.34 24.25
C ALA A 400 -9.98 -7.22 24.23
N SER A 401 -9.28 -8.04 23.44
CA SER A 401 -7.83 -8.05 23.34
C SER A 401 -7.36 -8.54 21.97
N TYR A 402 -6.06 -8.36 21.71
CA TYR A 402 -5.37 -8.90 20.54
C TYR A 402 -3.98 -9.40 20.95
N THR A 403 -3.38 -10.21 20.09
CA THR A 403 -1.96 -10.60 20.15
C THR A 403 -1.33 -10.39 18.78
N MET A 404 -0.03 -10.10 18.75
CA MET A 404 0.71 -9.82 17.53
C MET A 404 2.11 -10.37 17.68
N MET A 405 2.61 -11.06 16.65
CA MET A 405 4.00 -11.50 16.62
C MET A 405 4.93 -10.29 16.47
N ASP A 406 6.19 -10.49 16.81
CA ASP A 406 7.28 -9.52 16.62
C ASP A 406 8.30 -10.19 15.70
N CYS A 407 8.47 -9.64 14.50
CA CYS A 407 9.37 -10.15 13.49
C CYS A 407 10.26 -9.03 12.97
N ASP A 408 11.54 -9.31 12.79
CA ASP A 408 12.48 -8.40 12.12
C ASP A 408 12.67 -8.83 10.67
N LEU A 409 13.01 -7.84 9.82
CA LEU A 409 13.44 -8.03 8.45
C LEU A 409 14.87 -7.53 8.27
N LYS A 410 15.74 -8.37 7.72
CA LYS A 410 17.15 -8.03 7.54
C LYS A 410 17.74 -8.60 6.27
N LEU A 411 18.49 -7.77 5.56
CA LEU A 411 19.37 -8.21 4.48
C LEU A 411 20.80 -8.37 5.00
N TRP A 412 21.38 -9.52 4.69
CA TRP A 412 22.77 -9.87 4.97
C TRP A 412 23.54 -9.97 3.66
N LYS A 413 24.83 -9.67 3.69
CA LYS A 413 25.74 -10.15 2.65
C LYS A 413 26.12 -11.59 2.97
N LEU A 414 26.22 -12.43 1.95
CA LEU A 414 26.69 -13.79 2.08
C LEU A 414 28.11 -13.91 1.54
N GLU A 415 29.04 -14.35 2.38
CA GLU A 415 30.42 -14.62 2.00
C GLU A 415 30.71 -16.11 2.22
N GLY A 416 30.61 -16.89 1.13
CA GLY A 416 30.60 -18.35 1.18
C GLY A 416 29.35 -18.85 1.90
N THR A 417 29.50 -19.26 3.16
CA THR A 417 28.38 -19.68 4.02
C THR A 417 28.16 -18.74 5.22
N THR A 418 28.90 -17.63 5.30
CA THR A 418 28.88 -16.71 6.44
C THR A 418 27.98 -15.52 6.15
N LEU A 419 27.05 -15.22 7.06
CA LEU A 419 26.27 -13.99 7.01
C LEU A 419 27.08 -12.83 7.59
N VAL A 420 27.28 -11.80 6.77
CA VAL A 420 27.96 -10.56 7.13
C VAL A 420 26.94 -9.43 7.23
N SER A 421 26.96 -8.73 8.37
CA SER A 421 26.05 -7.61 8.63
C SER A 421 26.33 -6.45 7.68
N LEU A 422 25.27 -5.86 7.14
CA LEU A 422 25.31 -4.64 6.33
C LEU A 422 25.15 -3.36 7.16
N ILE A 423 24.92 -3.47 8.47
CA ILE A 423 24.76 -2.31 9.36
C ILE A 423 26.11 -1.62 9.57
N GLY A 424 26.09 -0.28 9.54
CA GLY A 424 27.28 0.53 9.76
C GLY A 424 28.18 0.63 8.53
N ASP A 425 29.46 0.90 8.77
CA ASP A 425 30.48 1.02 7.71
C ASP A 425 30.68 -0.29 6.93
N ALA A 426 30.33 -1.44 7.55
CA ALA A 426 30.41 -2.75 6.91
C ALA A 426 29.54 -2.86 5.64
N GLY A 427 28.39 -2.17 5.59
CA GLY A 427 27.53 -2.14 4.41
C GLY A 427 27.79 -0.98 3.46
N ALA A 428 28.76 -0.09 3.74
CA ALA A 428 28.99 1.11 2.93
C ALA A 428 29.36 0.80 1.47
N THR A 429 30.01 -0.33 1.23
CA THR A 429 30.35 -0.81 -0.11
C THR A 429 29.27 -1.68 -0.75
N SER A 430 28.27 -2.10 0.03
CA SER A 430 27.22 -3.03 -0.43
C SER A 430 25.96 -2.32 -0.91
N PHE A 431 25.69 -1.11 -0.44
CA PHE A 431 24.55 -0.32 -0.91
C PHE A 431 24.79 1.17 -0.72
N ALA A 432 24.25 2.01 -1.61
CA ALA A 432 24.47 3.45 -1.58
C ALA A 432 23.69 4.15 -0.45
N SER A 433 22.38 3.88 -0.34
CA SER A 433 21.50 4.51 0.66
C SER A 433 20.29 3.64 0.99
N GLY A 434 19.58 3.99 2.07
CA GLY A 434 18.36 3.30 2.51
C GLY A 434 18.58 2.50 3.79
N ASN A 435 17.91 1.36 3.93
CA ASN A 435 18.00 0.48 5.10
C ASN A 435 18.15 -1.00 4.74
N CYS A 436 18.95 -1.71 5.54
CA CYS A 436 19.20 -3.14 5.44
C CYS A 436 18.63 -3.94 6.62
N GLU A 437 18.13 -3.25 7.66
CA GLU A 437 17.43 -3.85 8.79
C GLU A 437 16.24 -2.97 9.16
N SER A 438 15.11 -3.61 9.42
CA SER A 438 13.90 -3.02 9.98
C SER A 438 13.44 -3.91 11.14
N ASN A 439 13.35 -3.33 12.34
CA ASN A 439 13.23 -4.04 13.63
C ASN A 439 12.22 -3.38 14.58
N SER A 440 11.04 -3.04 14.05
CA SER A 440 9.99 -2.36 14.80
C SER A 440 9.36 -3.25 15.86
N LEU A 441 9.30 -2.74 17.10
CA LEU A 441 8.66 -3.45 18.22
C LEU A 441 7.13 -3.33 18.24
N ILE A 442 6.56 -2.47 17.39
CA ILE A 442 5.15 -2.06 17.50
C ILE A 442 4.36 -2.21 16.20
N GLU A 443 5.03 -2.39 15.06
CA GLU A 443 4.38 -2.55 13.76
C GLU A 443 4.11 -4.02 13.46
N ASN A 444 3.19 -4.26 12.52
CA ASN A 444 2.93 -5.60 11.96
C ASN A 444 3.44 -5.74 10.53
N ALA A 445 4.41 -4.91 10.18
CA ALA A 445 5.12 -4.94 8.93
C ALA A 445 6.54 -4.44 9.15
N GLU A 446 7.46 -4.99 8.37
CA GLU A 446 8.82 -4.52 8.23
C GLU A 446 9.08 -4.20 6.76
N HIS A 447 9.83 -3.15 6.48
CA HIS A 447 10.10 -2.71 5.11
C HIS A 447 11.57 -2.34 4.93
N LEU A 448 12.19 -2.91 3.90
CA LEU A 448 13.51 -2.54 3.43
C LEU A 448 13.37 -1.81 2.11
N TYR A 449 14.02 -0.66 1.99
CA TYR A 449 14.24 -0.01 0.72
C TYR A 449 15.69 0.43 0.61
N MET A 450 16.36 -0.04 -0.43
CA MET A 450 17.78 0.20 -0.68
C MET A 450 17.98 0.72 -2.10
N LYS A 451 18.96 1.61 -2.27
CA LYS A 451 19.42 2.06 -3.59
C LYS A 451 20.86 1.65 -3.85
N GLY A 452 21.15 1.32 -5.11
CA GLY A 452 22.49 0.97 -5.57
C GLY A 452 23.07 -0.22 -4.82
N LEU A 453 22.32 -1.32 -4.76
CA LEU A 453 22.78 -2.59 -4.18
C LEU A 453 23.87 -3.15 -5.09
N ALA A 454 25.08 -3.32 -4.54
CA ALA A 454 26.23 -3.79 -5.28
C ALA A 454 26.06 -5.26 -5.74
N PRO A 455 26.88 -5.72 -6.71
CA PRO A 455 26.97 -7.13 -7.04
C PRO A 455 27.37 -7.99 -5.83
N GLY A 456 26.75 -9.17 -5.71
CA GLY A 456 27.10 -10.17 -4.71
C GLY A 456 25.96 -11.11 -4.34
N ASP A 457 26.26 -12.00 -3.39
CA ASP A 457 25.26 -12.86 -2.78
C ASP A 457 24.69 -12.20 -1.53
N TYR A 458 23.37 -12.23 -1.42
CA TYR A 458 22.65 -11.64 -0.31
C TYR A 458 21.64 -12.63 0.27
N VAL A 459 21.37 -12.52 1.56
CA VAL A 459 20.36 -13.33 2.24
C VAL A 459 19.38 -12.40 2.93
N LEU A 460 18.12 -12.48 2.53
CA LEU A 460 17.02 -11.89 3.27
C LEU A 460 16.60 -12.85 4.37
N GLN A 461 16.51 -12.34 5.58
CA GLN A 461 16.04 -13.04 6.76
C GLN A 461 14.77 -12.37 7.27
N VAL A 462 13.73 -13.17 7.47
CA VAL A 462 12.61 -12.81 8.35
C VAL A 462 12.77 -13.58 9.65
N ALA A 463 12.94 -12.88 10.76
CA ALA A 463 13.24 -13.49 12.05
C ALA A 463 12.15 -13.18 13.08
N ARG A 464 11.42 -14.19 13.54
CA ARG A 464 10.46 -14.01 14.64
C ARG A 464 11.19 -14.02 15.98
N LYS A 465 11.00 -12.96 16.77
CA LYS A 465 11.55 -12.85 18.11
C LYS A 465 11.00 -13.93 19.05
N ALA A 466 11.76 -14.23 20.09
CA ALA A 466 11.31 -15.14 21.13
C ALA A 466 10.07 -14.55 21.84
N GLY A 467 8.98 -15.32 21.93
CA GLY A 467 7.76 -14.83 22.54
C GLY A 467 6.65 -15.87 22.62
N THR A 468 5.61 -15.56 23.38
CA THR A 468 4.46 -16.44 23.65
C THR A 468 3.22 -16.09 22.81
N GLN A 469 3.34 -15.13 21.90
CA GLN A 469 2.21 -14.69 21.08
C GLN A 469 1.76 -15.82 20.15
N THR A 470 0.47 -15.78 19.78
CA THR A 470 -0.08 -16.79 18.86
C THR A 470 0.65 -16.72 17.53
N THR A 471 1.10 -17.87 17.04
CA THR A 471 1.71 -17.95 15.71
C THR A 471 0.67 -17.63 14.65
N PHE A 472 0.99 -16.69 13.78
CA PHE A 472 0.21 -16.32 12.61
C PHE A 472 1.08 -16.44 11.36
N PRO A 473 0.46 -16.44 10.16
CA PRO A 473 1.19 -16.37 8.92
C PRO A 473 1.96 -15.05 8.79
N VAL A 474 3.12 -15.12 8.13
CA VAL A 474 3.90 -13.97 7.68
C VAL A 474 3.99 -14.06 6.16
N THR A 475 3.66 -12.99 5.45
CA THR A 475 3.99 -12.88 4.03
C THR A 475 5.21 -12.00 3.88
N VAL A 476 6.16 -12.41 3.05
CA VAL A 476 7.25 -11.57 2.58
C VAL A 476 7.16 -11.43 1.06
N ALA A 477 7.37 -10.23 0.54
CA ALA A 477 7.39 -9.94 -0.88
C ALA A 477 8.58 -9.03 -1.20
N TRP A 478 9.17 -9.21 -2.37
CA TRP A 478 10.35 -8.46 -2.80
C TRP A 478 10.30 -8.10 -4.27
N TYR A 479 10.88 -6.94 -4.55
CA TYR A 479 11.24 -6.47 -5.86
C TYR A 479 12.71 -6.04 -5.84
N LEU A 480 13.54 -6.79 -6.54
CA LEU A 480 14.90 -6.43 -6.86
C LEU A 480 14.92 -5.94 -8.31
N ALA A 481 15.32 -4.68 -8.51
CA ALA A 481 15.41 -4.14 -9.85
C ALA A 481 16.38 -4.95 -10.70
N PRO A 482 16.10 -5.12 -12.02
CA PRO A 482 17.06 -5.72 -12.95
C PRO A 482 18.43 -5.09 -12.78
N THR A 483 19.47 -5.92 -12.76
CA THR A 483 20.82 -5.39 -12.60
C THR A 483 21.29 -4.79 -13.91
N THR A 484 22.12 -3.75 -13.84
CA THR A 484 22.81 -3.24 -15.03
C THR A 484 24.04 -4.11 -15.27
N MET A 485 23.82 -5.36 -15.69
CA MET A 485 24.90 -6.21 -16.19
C MET A 485 25.02 -5.99 -17.70
N LEU A 486 26.18 -5.53 -18.14
CA LEU A 486 26.45 -5.33 -19.56
C LEU A 486 26.35 -6.69 -20.28
N GLY A 487 25.40 -6.81 -21.21
CA GLY A 487 25.13 -8.05 -21.95
C GLY A 487 23.95 -8.88 -21.44
N ASP A 488 23.37 -8.59 -20.27
CA ASP A 488 22.10 -9.17 -19.82
C ASP A 488 20.96 -8.36 -20.44
N LEU A 489 20.41 -8.89 -21.53
CA LEU A 489 19.42 -8.20 -22.34
C LEU A 489 17.99 -8.54 -21.90
N ASN A 490 17.78 -9.65 -21.20
CA ASN A 490 16.45 -10.06 -20.73
C ASN A 490 16.18 -9.70 -19.25
N GLY A 491 17.19 -9.23 -18.52
CA GLY A 491 17.09 -8.83 -17.11
C GLY A 491 16.91 -9.99 -16.14
N ASP A 492 17.36 -11.19 -16.50
CA ASP A 492 17.30 -12.40 -15.66
C ASP A 492 18.54 -12.57 -14.75
N ASN A 493 19.45 -11.60 -14.78
CA ASN A 493 20.75 -11.59 -14.10
C ASN A 493 21.71 -12.68 -14.63
N LEU A 494 21.52 -13.23 -15.82
CA LEU A 494 22.49 -14.05 -16.52
C LEU A 494 22.82 -13.40 -17.87
N VAL A 495 24.03 -13.64 -18.36
CA VAL A 495 24.40 -13.38 -19.75
C VAL A 495 24.64 -14.74 -20.37
N GLY A 496 23.70 -15.15 -21.21
CA GLY A 496 23.68 -16.48 -21.78
C GLY A 496 23.04 -16.58 -23.17
N PRO A 497 22.58 -17.78 -23.55
CA PRO A 497 21.98 -18.01 -24.87
C PRO A 497 20.73 -17.18 -25.14
N ALA A 498 19.96 -16.84 -24.10
CA ALA A 498 18.77 -16.01 -24.23
C ALA A 498 19.13 -14.57 -24.62
N ASP A 499 20.15 -14.00 -23.97
CA ASP A 499 20.67 -12.67 -24.29
C ASP A 499 21.33 -12.64 -25.65
N LEU A 500 22.13 -13.66 -25.98
CA LEU A 500 22.70 -13.79 -27.31
C LEU A 500 21.60 -13.83 -28.38
N SER A 501 20.49 -14.51 -28.11
CA SER A 501 19.35 -14.54 -29.03
C SER A 501 18.70 -13.17 -29.19
N LEU A 502 18.52 -12.42 -28.10
CA LEU A 502 18.02 -11.04 -28.14
C LEU A 502 18.98 -10.10 -28.89
N LEU A 503 20.29 -10.24 -28.69
CA LEU A 503 21.31 -9.48 -29.40
C LEU A 503 21.22 -9.77 -30.90
N LEU A 504 21.25 -11.05 -31.29
CA LEU A 504 21.19 -11.48 -32.69
C LEU A 504 19.91 -11.05 -33.40
N ASN A 505 18.78 -10.96 -32.69
CA ASN A 505 17.52 -10.44 -33.23
C ASN A 505 17.60 -8.95 -33.61
N ASN A 506 18.56 -8.19 -33.07
CA ASN A 506 18.76 -6.78 -33.35
C ASN A 506 19.94 -6.52 -34.32
N TRP A 507 20.51 -7.55 -34.93
CA TRP A 507 21.73 -7.45 -35.75
C TRP A 507 21.63 -6.42 -36.88
N GLY A 508 22.61 -5.51 -36.96
CA GLY A 508 22.70 -4.47 -37.97
C GLY A 508 21.77 -3.26 -37.75
N ALA A 509 21.04 -3.21 -36.62
CA ALA A 509 20.19 -2.08 -36.23
C ALA A 509 20.73 -1.41 -34.95
N ASN A 510 20.16 -0.27 -34.56
CA ASN A 510 20.29 0.28 -33.22
C ASN A 510 19.27 -0.41 -32.30
N GLY A 511 19.61 -0.70 -31.05
CA GLY A 511 18.69 -1.30 -30.10
C GLY A 511 19.38 -1.82 -28.85
N MET A 512 18.66 -2.65 -28.08
CA MET A 512 19.15 -3.16 -26.80
C MET A 512 20.42 -4.01 -26.91
N GLY A 513 20.74 -4.53 -28.10
CA GLY A 513 21.97 -5.29 -28.36
C GLY A 513 23.19 -4.44 -28.71
N ASP A 514 23.07 -3.10 -28.80
CA ASP A 514 24.20 -2.19 -29.07
C ASP A 514 24.91 -1.88 -27.74
N LEU A 515 25.85 -2.75 -27.38
CA LEU A 515 26.53 -2.76 -26.10
C LEU A 515 27.74 -1.80 -26.07
N ASN A 516 28.27 -1.42 -27.23
CA ASN A 516 29.36 -0.44 -27.34
C ASN A 516 28.86 0.99 -27.66
N ALA A 517 27.56 1.17 -27.90
CA ALA A 517 26.89 2.42 -28.23
C ALA A 517 27.39 3.08 -29.53
N ASP A 518 27.74 2.28 -30.55
CA ASP A 518 28.14 2.77 -31.88
C ASP A 518 26.98 2.92 -32.87
N ALA A 519 25.75 2.71 -32.40
CA ALA A 519 24.48 2.72 -33.11
C ALA A 519 24.24 1.52 -34.06
N VAL A 520 25.07 0.47 -34.00
CA VAL A 520 24.94 -0.74 -34.82
C VAL A 520 25.25 -2.00 -34.02
N VAL A 521 24.25 -2.87 -33.80
CA VAL A 521 24.51 -4.20 -33.22
C VAL A 521 25.33 -5.05 -34.19
N GLY A 522 26.54 -5.44 -33.78
CA GLY A 522 27.47 -6.20 -34.60
C GLY A 522 28.43 -7.09 -33.81
N ALA A 523 29.51 -7.50 -34.48
CA ALA A 523 30.51 -8.38 -33.90
C ALA A 523 31.19 -7.82 -32.63
N PRO A 524 31.43 -6.50 -32.50
CA PRO A 524 31.91 -5.92 -31.24
C PRO A 524 30.96 -6.16 -30.07
N ASP A 525 29.65 -6.07 -30.27
CA ASP A 525 28.66 -6.29 -29.21
C ASP A 525 28.59 -7.75 -28.80
N ILE A 526 28.68 -8.69 -29.75
CA ILE A 526 28.82 -10.11 -29.42
C ILE A 526 30.07 -10.33 -28.57
N ALA A 527 31.20 -9.69 -28.89
CA ALA A 527 32.42 -9.85 -28.09
C ALA A 527 32.22 -9.33 -26.66
N ILE A 528 31.49 -8.22 -26.49
CA ILE A 528 31.11 -7.69 -25.17
C ILE A 528 30.21 -8.68 -24.43
N LEU A 529 29.14 -9.17 -25.07
CA LEU A 529 28.22 -10.14 -24.48
C LEU A 529 28.93 -11.43 -24.07
N LEU A 530 29.74 -12.01 -24.97
CA LEU A 530 30.52 -13.22 -24.68
C LEU A 530 31.56 -13.00 -23.59
N SER A 531 32.10 -11.78 -23.44
CA SER A 531 33.02 -11.45 -22.35
C SER A 531 32.34 -11.38 -20.98
N ALA A 532 31.02 -11.15 -20.96
CA ALA A 532 30.19 -11.12 -19.77
C ALA A 532 29.48 -12.46 -19.50
N TRP A 533 29.71 -13.49 -20.33
CA TRP A 533 29.01 -14.77 -20.26
C TRP A 533 29.15 -15.45 -18.90
N ASN A 534 28.02 -15.76 -18.26
CA ASN A 534 28.00 -16.36 -16.92
C ASN A 534 26.92 -17.44 -16.71
N GLY A 535 26.13 -17.79 -17.73
CA GLY A 535 25.03 -18.76 -17.63
C GLY A 535 24.76 -19.51 -18.92
#